data_AF-A0A1S2LQ98-F1
#
_entry.id   AF-A0A1S2LQ98-F1
#
_cell.length_a   1.000
_cell.length_b   1.000
_cell.length_c   1.000
_cell.angle_alpha   90.00
_cell.angle_beta   90.00
_cell.angle_gamma   90.00
#
_symmetry.space_group_name_H-M   'P 1'
#
loop_
_entity.id
_entity.type
_entity.pdbx_description
1 polymer ?
#
loop_
_entity_poly.entity_id
_entity_poly.type
_entity_poly.pdbx_seq_one_letter_code
_entity_poly.pdbx_strand_id
1 'polypeptide(L)' 'MEKVKTHPLTIFTLMMSSILMALYAYLNYINQEIGYGIVFTALFIFLIGLVIHSIMRNKKINNEKTK' A
#
# COMPACT_ATOMS: atom_id res chain seq x y z
N MET A 1 20.07 -3.63 -15.77
CA MET A 1 18.61 -3.42 -16.00
C MET A 1 18.30 -1.96 -15.74
N GLU A 2 17.59 -1.27 -16.65
CA GLU A 2 17.16 0.11 -16.43
C GLU A 2 16.33 0.23 -15.15
N LYS A 3 16.56 1.30 -14.38
CA LYS A 3 15.81 1.56 -13.15
C LYS A 3 14.44 2.13 -13.50
N VAL A 4 13.47 1.24 -13.70
CA VAL A 4 12.07 1.63 -13.98
C VAL A 4 11.41 2.14 -12.70
N LYS A 5 10.83 3.35 -12.74
CA LYS A 5 10.04 3.93 -11.64
C LYS A 5 8.70 3.21 -11.54
N THR A 6 8.19 3.04 -10.32
CA THR A 6 6.81 2.57 -10.11
C THR A 6 5.85 3.63 -10.63
N HIS A 7 4.89 3.24 -11.46
CA HIS A 7 3.96 4.20 -12.06
C HIS A 7 3.11 4.89 -10.97
N PRO A 8 2.91 6.23 -11.01
CA PRO A 8 2.16 6.94 -9.98
C PRO A 8 0.74 6.41 -9.78
N LEU A 9 0.08 6.01 -10.87
CA LEU A 9 -1.25 5.38 -10.81
C LEU A 9 -1.24 4.10 -9.97
N THR A 10 -0.21 3.26 -10.08
CA THR A 10 -0.08 2.04 -9.27
C THR A 10 0.05 2.36 -7.79
N ILE A 11 0.82 3.40 -7.44
CA ILE A 11 0.97 3.86 -6.05
C ILE A 11 -0.39 4.35 -5.52
N PHE A 12 -1.12 5.10 -6.33
CA PHE A 12 -2.46 5.58 -5.98
C PHE A 12 -3.44 4.41 -5.78
N THR A 13 -3.46 3.44 -6.69
CA THR A 13 -4.30 2.24 -6.54
C THR A 13 -3.96 1.47 -5.27
N LEU A 14 -2.67 1.25 -4.98
CA LEU A 14 -2.24 0.58 -3.75
C LEU A 14 -2.69 1.32 -2.48
N MET A 15 -2.61 2.66 -2.50
CA MET A 15 -3.08 3.49 -1.40
C MET A 15 -4.59 3.36 -1.21
N MET A 16 -5.39 3.45 -2.27
CA MET A 16 -6.84 3.26 -2.22
C MET A 16 -7.20 1.86 -1.74
N SER A 17 -6.51 0.81 -2.22
CA SER A 17 -6.70 -0.56 -1.75
C SER A 17 -6.40 -0.69 -0.26
N SER A 18 -5.33 -0.06 0.26
CA SER A 18 -5.04 -0.08 1.69
C SER A 18 -6.17 0.56 2.52
N ILE A 19 -6.71 1.70 2.08
CA ILE A 19 -7.81 2.38 2.78
C ILE A 19 -9.05 1.48 2.80
N LEU A 20 -9.36 0.82 1.68
CA LEU A 20 -10.46 -0.15 1.61
C LEU A 20 -10.25 -1.32 2.57
N MET A 21 -9.05 -1.88 2.68
CA MET A 21 -8.77 -2.96 3.64
C MET A 21 -8.99 -2.50 5.09
N ALA A 22 -8.59 -1.28 5.44
CA ALA A 22 -8.87 -0.73 6.77
C ALA A 22 -10.38 -0.58 7.03
N LEU A 23 -11.14 -0.10 6.04
CA LEU A 23 -12.60 -0.01 6.13
C LEU A 23 -13.25 -1.38 6.30
N TYR A 24 -12.83 -2.37 5.50
CA TYR A 24 -13.34 -3.74 5.61
C TYR A 24 -12.98 -4.37 6.96
N ALA A 25 -11.77 -4.12 7.48
CA ALA A 25 -11.40 -4.59 8.81
C ALA A 25 -12.34 -4.04 9.90
N TYR A 26 -12.66 -2.74 9.82
CA TYR A 26 -13.59 -2.08 10.74
C TYR A 26 -15.02 -2.63 10.64
N LEU A 27 -15.53 -2.82 9.42
CA LEU A 27 -16.86 -3.40 9.21
C LEU A 27 -16.96 -4.83 9.76
N ASN A 28 -15.93 -5.66 9.52
CA ASN A 28 -15.90 -7.03 10.04
C ASN A 28 -15.76 -7.08 11.56
N TYR A 29 -15.06 -6.13 12.17
CA TYR A 29 -15.00 -6.00 13.63
C TYR A 29 -16.39 -5.71 14.23
N ILE A 30 -17.16 -4.80 13.63
CA ILE A 30 -18.54 -4.51 14.07
C ILE A 30 -19.45 -5.74 13.89
N ASN A 31 -19.29 -6.46 12.78
CA ASN A 31 -20.07 -7.67 12.48
C ASN A 31 -19.67 -8.90 13.31
N GLN A 32 -18.76 -8.76 14.27
CA GLN A 32 -18.19 -9.84 15.09
C GLN A 32 -17.46 -10.93 14.27
N GLU A 33 -17.14 -10.65 13.01
CA GLU A 33 -16.34 -11.52 12.14
C GLU A 33 -14.84 -11.22 12.30
N ILE A 34 -14.33 -11.51 13.50
CA ILE A 34 -12.97 -11.12 13.92
C ILE A 34 -11.88 -11.71 13.01
N GLY A 35 -12.10 -12.94 12.50
CA GLY A 35 -11.15 -13.61 11.60
C GLY A 35 -10.86 -12.79 10.34
N TYR A 36 -11.90 -12.32 9.65
CA TYR A 36 -11.74 -11.46 8.47
C TYR A 36 -11.17 -10.10 8.84
N GLY A 37 -11.55 -9.54 9.99
CA GLY A 37 -10.98 -8.29 10.50
C GLY A 37 -9.46 -8.34 10.63
N ILE A 38 -8.92 -9.44 11.18
CA ILE A 38 -7.47 -9.65 11.31
C ILE A 38 -6.80 -9.75 9.93
N VAL A 39 -7.39 -10.52 9.00
CA VAL A 39 -6.85 -10.67 7.64
C VAL A 39 -6.78 -9.34 6.90
N PHE A 40 -7.85 -8.55 6.94
CA PHE A 40 -7.88 -7.24 6.31
C PHE A 40 -6.91 -6.24 6.97
N THR A 41 -6.71 -6.33 8.28
CA THR A 41 -5.70 -5.53 8.99
C THR A 41 -4.27 -5.89 8.54
N ALA A 42 -3.96 -7.19 8.41
CA ALA A 42 -2.67 -7.64 7.89
C ALA A 42 -2.44 -7.17 6.45
N LEU A 43 -3.47 -7.27 5.60
CA LEU A 43 -3.42 -6.79 4.21
C LEU A 43 -3.21 -5.26 4.15
N PHE A 44 -3.87 -4.50 5.03
CA PHE A 44 -3.66 -3.05 5.13
C PHE A 44 -2.20 -2.71 5.42
N ILE A 45 -1.60 -3.33 6.44
CA ILE A 45 -0.20 -3.12 6.83
C ILE A 45 0.76 -3.50 5.69
N PHE A 46 0.48 -4.60 4.99
CA PHE A 46 1.28 -5.03 3.85
C PHE A 46 1.23 -4.02 2.69
N LEU A 47 0.02 -3.59 2.29
CA LEU A 47 -0.17 -2.66 1.18
C LEU A 47 0.42 -1.28 1.48
N ILE A 48 0.26 -0.76 2.70
CA ILE A 48 0.84 0.54 3.07
C ILE A 48 2.39 0.47 3.06
N GLY A 49 2.96 -0.67 3.47
CA GLY A 49 4.40 -0.92 3.35
C GLY A 49 4.88 -0.84 1.89
N LEU A 50 4.13 -1.41 0.94
CA LEU A 50 4.43 -1.33 -0.48
C LEU A 50 4.31 0.10 -1.04
N VAL A 51 3.35 0.88 -0.58
CA VAL A 51 3.20 2.30 -0.95
C VAL A 51 4.44 3.08 -0.52
N ILE A 52 4.84 2.97 0.76
CA ILE A 52 6.01 3.66 1.31
C ILE A 52 7.28 3.23 0.55
N HIS A 53 7.47 1.93 0.35
CA HIS A 53 8.61 1.40 -0.40
C HIS A 53 8.65 1.95 -1.83
N SER A 54 7.52 1.98 -2.53
CA SER A 54 7.43 2.49 -3.90
C SER A 54 7.77 3.96 -3.99
N ILE A 55 7.30 4.78 -3.04
CA ILE A 55 7.61 6.21 -2.96
C ILE A 55 9.11 6.41 -2.68
N MET A 56 9.67 5.70 -1.70
CA MET A 56 11.10 5.77 -1.36
C MET A 56 11.98 5.37 -2.55
N ARG A 57 11.62 4.29 -3.25
CA ARG A 57 12.33 3.81 -4.44
C ARG A 57 12.25 4.82 -5.58
N ASN A 58 11.08 5.40 -5.85
CA ASN A 58 10.93 6.43 -6.88
C ASN A 58 11.73 7.69 -6.57
N LYS A 59 11.78 8.11 -5.30
CA LYS A 59 12.60 9.23 -4.83
C LYS A 59 14.09 8.94 -5.04
N LYS A 60 14.56 7.75 -4.68
CA LYS A 60 15.95 7.34 -4.90
C LYS A 60 16.33 7.37 -6.38
N ILE A 61 15.50 6.80 -7.26
CA ILE A 61 15.74 6.81 -8.71
C ILE A 61 15.74 8.25 -9.27
N ASN A 62 14.89 9.13 -8.73
CA ASN A 62 14.89 10.52 -9.15
C ASN A 62 16.20 11.23 -8.79
N ASN A 63 16.66 11.06 -7.55
CA ASN A 63 17.91 11.66 -7.08
C ASN A 63 19.13 11.17 -7.86
N GLU A 64 19.15 9.89 -8.25
CA GLU A 64 20.21 9.32 -9.09
C GLU A 64 20.19 9.84 -10.53
N LYS A 65 19.03 10.30 -11.03
CA LYS A 65 18.90 10.87 -12.39
C LYS A 65 19.21 12.37 -12.44
N THR A 66 19.19 13.04 -11.28
CA THR A 66 19.47 14.49 -11.15
C THR A 66 20.92 14.77 -10.73
N LYS A 67 21.70 13.73 -10.38
CA LYS A 67 23.15 13.79 -10.21
C LYS A 67 23.87 13.52 -11.53
#